data_AF-A0A535IL73-F1
#
_entry.id   AF-A0A535IL73-F1
#
_cell.length_a   1.000
_cell.length_b   1.000
_cell.length_c   1.000
_cell.angle_alpha   90.00
_cell.angle_beta   90.00
_cell.angle_gamma   90.00
#
_symmetry.space_group_name_H-M   'P 1'
#
loop_
_entity.id
_entity.type
_entity.pdbx_description
1 polymer ?
#
loop_
_entity_poly.entity_id
_entity_poly.type
_entity_poly.pdbx_seq_one_letter_code
_entity_poly.pdbx_strand_id
1 'polypeptide(L)'
;MRWLWQHWLISLATLVALGLVGGVGGIAVGLRLEEQNDLCMQCHTQPEYDFWARAQAAMLTAQPVDDLATFHIVPALENKQPNRAPLTCIGCHGGTNLSERVATMFELGALDTLKFVAQDDIRQPATLTHPLPNTFCLQCHTEDVERKGFDNHFHNKLDDPKAPAFACSDCHQAHAEADALQKFILRGKAFPQCNACHQQLGGPLNLQ
;
A
#
# COMPACT_ATOMS: atom_id res chain seq x y z
N MET A 1 -14.56 -48.10 -28.99
CA MET A 1 -13.88 -46.81 -29.24
C MET A 1 -14.68 -45.59 -28.77
N ARG A 2 -15.95 -45.39 -29.19
CA ARG A 2 -16.76 -44.23 -28.74
C ARG A 2 -16.95 -44.10 -27.22
N TRP A 3 -17.14 -45.20 -26.51
CA TRP A 3 -17.32 -45.23 -25.04
C TRP A 3 -16.08 -44.76 -24.26
N LEU A 4 -14.88 -45.19 -24.67
CA LEU A 4 -13.63 -44.73 -24.08
C LEU A 4 -13.44 -43.21 -24.31
N TRP A 5 -13.73 -42.74 -25.52
CA TRP A 5 -13.61 -41.32 -25.87
C TRP A 5 -14.55 -40.43 -25.04
N GLN A 6 -15.78 -40.90 -24.78
CA GLN A 6 -16.76 -40.19 -23.95
C GLN A 6 -16.31 -40.10 -22.48
N HIS A 7 -15.75 -41.17 -21.90
CA HIS A 7 -15.22 -41.14 -20.52
C HIS A 7 -14.00 -40.25 -20.38
N TRP A 8 -13.12 -40.22 -21.38
CA TRP A 8 -11.99 -39.30 -21.40
C TRP A 8 -12.44 -37.84 -21.43
N LEU A 9 -13.42 -37.50 -22.26
CA LEU A 9 -13.97 -36.15 -22.32
C LEU A 9 -14.66 -35.73 -21.01
N ILE A 10 -15.45 -36.61 -20.40
CA ILE A 10 -16.11 -36.33 -19.12
C ILE A 10 -15.08 -36.16 -18.00
N SER A 11 -14.06 -37.02 -17.95
CA SER A 11 -13.00 -36.93 -16.95
C SER A 11 -12.20 -35.64 -17.09
N LEU A 12 -11.84 -35.28 -18.32
CA LEU A 12 -11.14 -34.02 -18.61
C LEU A 12 -12.01 -32.80 -18.24
N ALA A 13 -13.28 -32.80 -18.64
CA ALA A 13 -14.21 -31.72 -18.30
C ALA A 13 -14.38 -31.59 -16.79
N THR A 14 -14.45 -32.71 -16.06
CA THR A 14 -14.54 -32.73 -14.59
C THR A 14 -13.27 -32.16 -13.96
N LEU A 15 -12.09 -32.55 -14.43
CA LEU A 15 -10.82 -32.02 -13.93
C LEU A 15 -10.67 -30.52 -14.20
N VAL A 16 -11.06 -30.06 -15.39
CA VAL A 16 -11.07 -28.63 -15.72
C VAL A 16 -12.06 -27.88 -14.83
N ALA A 17 -13.26 -28.42 -14.63
CA ALA A 17 -14.25 -27.80 -13.74
C ALA A 17 -13.74 -27.72 -12.29
N LEU A 18 -13.14 -28.79 -11.77
CA LEU A 18 -12.53 -28.80 -10.44
C LEU A 18 -11.37 -27.82 -10.34
N GLY A 19 -10.52 -27.73 -11.37
CA GLY A 19 -9.43 -26.77 -11.44
C GLY A 19 -9.93 -25.32 -11.45
N LEU A 20 -11.00 -25.03 -12.19
CA LEU A 20 -11.62 -23.70 -12.22
C LEU A 20 -12.27 -23.35 -10.89
N VAL A 21 -13.03 -24.26 -10.29
CA VAL A 21 -13.65 -24.06 -8.97
C VAL A 21 -12.59 -23.87 -7.89
N GLY A 22 -11.52 -24.69 -7.92
CA GLY A 22 -10.39 -24.56 -7.01
C GLY A 22 -9.62 -23.26 -7.20
N GLY A 23 -9.36 -22.86 -8.45
CA GLY A 23 -8.68 -21.60 -8.77
C GLY A 23 -9.47 -20.37 -8.35
N VAL A 24 -10.76 -20.31 -8.69
CA VAL A 24 -11.65 -19.21 -8.30
C VAL A 24 -11.84 -19.18 -6.78
N GLY A 25 -12.06 -20.34 -6.16
CA GLY A 25 -12.18 -20.45 -4.70
C GLY A 25 -10.90 -20.00 -3.99
N GLY A 26 -9.74 -20.40 -4.51
CA GLY A 26 -8.43 -20.00 -3.98
C GLY A 26 -8.20 -18.50 -4.06
N ILE A 27 -8.53 -17.86 -5.19
CA ILE A 27 -8.44 -16.39 -5.34
C ILE A 27 -9.38 -15.69 -4.35
N ALA A 28 -10.64 -16.14 -4.24
CA ALA A 28 -11.60 -15.52 -3.33
C ALA A 28 -11.15 -15.61 -1.86
N VAL A 29 -10.62 -16.77 -1.45
CA VAL A 29 -10.06 -16.97 -0.11
C VAL A 29 -8.81 -16.11 0.08
N GLY A 30 -7.89 -16.09 -0.89
CA GLY A 30 -6.68 -15.26 -0.85
C GLY A 30 -7.01 -13.78 -0.64
N LEU A 31 -7.89 -13.22 -1.46
CA LEU A 31 -8.33 -11.82 -1.34
C LEU A 31 -8.91 -11.51 0.04
N ARG A 32 -9.68 -12.43 0.64
CA ARG A 32 -10.24 -12.25 1.98
C ARG A 32 -9.19 -12.38 3.07
N LEU A 33 -8.23 -13.28 2.92
CA LEU A 33 -7.14 -13.48 3.86
C LEU A 33 -6.19 -12.28 3.88
N GLU A 34 -5.93 -11.64 2.74
CA GLU A 34 -5.10 -10.42 2.63
C GLU A 34 -5.68 -9.20 3.37
N GLU A 35 -6.96 -9.23 3.75
CA GLU A 35 -7.57 -8.19 4.60
C GLU A 35 -7.16 -8.33 6.07
N GLN A 36 -6.45 -9.40 6.43
CA GLN A 36 -5.93 -9.63 7.77
C GLN A 36 -4.47 -9.20 7.81
N ASN A 37 -4.17 -8.08 8.47
CA ASN A 37 -2.80 -7.55 8.58
C ASN A 37 -1.80 -8.59 9.15
N ASP A 38 -2.27 -9.46 10.04
CA ASP A 38 -1.46 -10.52 10.66
C ASP A 38 -0.96 -11.55 9.65
N LEU A 39 -1.70 -11.77 8.54
CA LEU A 39 -1.24 -12.67 7.47
C LEU A 39 0.00 -12.08 6.79
N CYS A 40 0.01 -10.78 6.52
CA CYS A 40 1.15 -10.11 5.90
C CYS A 40 2.42 -10.32 6.75
N MET A 41 2.30 -10.24 8.07
CA MET A 41 3.43 -10.38 9.01
C MET A 41 3.91 -11.81 9.21
N GLN A 42 3.29 -12.82 8.58
CA GLN A 42 3.83 -14.18 8.58
C GLN A 42 5.10 -14.28 7.72
N CYS A 43 5.21 -13.42 6.70
CA CYS A 43 6.34 -13.39 5.76
C CYS A 43 7.10 -12.06 5.79
N HIS A 44 6.41 -10.93 6.05
CA HIS A 44 7.08 -9.64 6.19
C HIS A 44 7.88 -9.56 7.49
N THR A 45 9.11 -9.10 7.36
CA THR A 45 10.13 -9.04 8.41
C THR A 45 10.41 -7.59 8.80
N GLN A 46 11.58 -7.29 9.36
CA GLN A 46 11.93 -5.92 9.73
C GLN A 46 12.36 -5.07 8.51
N PRO A 47 12.06 -3.75 8.52
CA PRO A 47 11.39 -2.98 9.57
C PRO A 47 9.85 -3.04 9.54
N GLU A 48 9.22 -3.69 8.55
CA GLU A 48 7.76 -3.73 8.39
C GLU A 48 7.03 -4.27 9.63
N TYR A 49 7.61 -5.28 10.28
CA TYR A 49 7.06 -5.84 11.52
C TYR A 49 6.96 -4.80 12.65
N ASP A 50 7.92 -3.87 12.77
CA ASP A 50 7.87 -2.82 13.79
C ASP A 50 6.67 -1.88 13.60
N PHE A 51 6.33 -1.54 12.35
CA PHE A 51 5.15 -0.70 12.05
C PHE A 51 3.84 -1.43 12.35
N TRP A 52 3.74 -2.72 12.02
CA TRP A 52 2.58 -3.53 12.41
C TRP A 52 2.45 -3.63 13.94
N ALA A 53 3.56 -3.89 14.65
CA ALA A 53 3.55 -4.03 16.09
C ALA A 53 3.13 -2.72 16.78
N ARG A 54 3.60 -1.57 16.27
CA ARG A 54 3.14 -0.24 16.71
C ARG A 54 1.64 -0.05 16.50
N ALA A 55 1.12 -0.40 15.32
CA ALA A 55 -0.30 -0.28 15.03
C ALA A 55 -1.17 -1.14 15.96
N GLN A 56 -0.77 -2.38 16.22
CA GLN A 56 -1.46 -3.27 17.16
C GLN A 56 -1.42 -2.72 18.59
N ALA A 57 -0.26 -2.21 19.04
CA ALA A 57 -0.13 -1.60 20.36
C ALA A 57 -1.03 -0.36 20.51
N ALA A 58 -1.06 0.52 19.49
CA ALA A 58 -1.87 1.72 19.49
C ALA A 58 -3.38 1.42 19.53
N MET A 59 -3.84 0.36 18.84
CA MET A 59 -5.23 -0.10 18.93
C MET A 59 -5.63 -0.57 20.34
N LEU A 60 -4.70 -1.19 21.07
CA LEU A 60 -4.98 -1.81 22.37
C LEU A 60 -4.84 -0.85 23.55
N THR A 61 -3.89 0.07 23.48
CA THR A 61 -3.41 0.81 24.68
C THR A 61 -3.48 2.33 24.56
N ALA A 62 -4.11 2.85 23.50
CA ALA A 62 -4.16 4.30 23.21
C ALA A 62 -2.76 4.96 23.21
N GLN A 63 -1.74 4.21 22.81
CA GLN A 63 -0.38 4.72 22.61
C GLN A 63 -0.37 5.80 21.54
N PRO A 64 0.61 6.72 21.57
CA PRO A 64 0.74 7.73 20.55
C PRO A 64 0.94 7.10 19.17
N VAL A 65 0.34 7.75 18.18
CA VAL A 65 0.44 7.38 16.77
C VAL A 65 1.65 8.10 16.20
N ASP A 66 2.79 7.40 16.20
CA ASP A 66 4.09 7.98 15.86
C ASP A 66 4.55 7.65 14.43
N ASP A 67 3.65 7.13 13.59
CA ASP A 67 3.91 6.95 12.16
C ASP A 67 2.60 7.01 11.36
N LEU A 68 2.73 7.35 10.08
CA LEU A 68 1.58 7.59 9.21
C LEU A 68 0.85 6.28 8.87
N ALA A 69 1.52 5.12 8.82
CA ALA A 69 0.86 3.84 8.60
C ALA A 69 -0.02 3.44 9.79
N THR A 70 0.48 3.59 11.00
CA THR A 70 -0.28 3.42 12.25
C THR A 70 -1.48 4.36 12.25
N PHE A 71 -1.32 5.64 11.88
CA PHE A 71 -2.45 6.57 11.72
C PHE A 71 -3.51 6.06 10.76
N HIS A 72 -3.10 5.34 9.70
CA HIS A 72 -4.03 4.82 8.73
C HIS A 72 -4.78 3.57 9.20
N ILE A 73 -4.16 2.78 10.07
CA ILE A 73 -4.65 1.50 10.58
C ILE A 73 -5.50 1.69 11.84
N VAL A 74 -5.14 2.60 12.74
CA VAL A 74 -5.91 2.81 13.97
C VAL A 74 -7.22 3.57 13.68
N PRO A 75 -8.35 3.19 14.29
CA PRO A 75 -9.57 3.98 14.24
C PRO A 75 -9.31 5.40 14.74
N ALA A 76 -9.98 6.40 14.14
CA ALA A 76 -9.76 7.80 14.47
C ALA A 76 -9.98 8.06 15.97
N LEU A 77 -8.89 8.25 16.72
CA LEU A 77 -8.93 8.72 18.10
C LEU A 77 -9.28 10.22 18.07
N GLU A 78 -10.52 10.49 18.43
CA GLU A 78 -11.07 11.76 18.95
C GLU A 78 -11.24 13.02 18.10
N ASN A 79 -10.65 13.29 16.92
CA ASN A 79 -11.12 14.49 16.16
C ASN A 79 -10.69 14.61 14.69
N LYS A 80 -11.69 14.86 13.83
CA LYS A 80 -11.69 15.40 12.43
C LYS A 80 -11.96 14.48 11.24
N GLN A 81 -12.10 13.16 11.38
CA GLN A 81 -12.68 12.31 10.33
C GLN A 81 -13.56 11.19 10.93
N PRO A 82 -14.75 11.52 11.48
CA PRO A 82 -15.59 10.59 12.23
C PRO A 82 -16.10 9.38 11.42
N ASN A 83 -15.92 9.38 10.10
CA ASN A 83 -16.34 8.30 9.20
C ASN A 83 -15.16 7.55 8.54
N ARG A 84 -13.92 7.76 9.00
CA ARG A 84 -12.77 7.05 8.45
C ARG A 84 -12.78 5.60 8.95
N ALA A 85 -12.99 4.66 8.03
CA ALA A 85 -12.74 3.25 8.30
C ALA A 85 -11.23 3.04 8.51
N PRO A 86 -10.81 2.28 9.54
CA PRO A 86 -9.41 1.85 9.66
C PRO A 86 -9.01 1.08 8.40
N LEU A 87 -7.82 1.36 7.87
CA LEU A 87 -7.29 0.64 6.72
C LEU A 87 -6.58 -0.64 7.16
N THR A 88 -6.53 -1.59 6.25
CA THR A 88 -5.66 -2.76 6.30
C THR A 88 -4.44 -2.53 5.42
N CYS A 89 -3.40 -3.37 5.54
CA CYS A 89 -2.21 -3.30 4.69
C CYS A 89 -2.60 -3.30 3.20
N ILE A 90 -3.51 -4.19 2.80
CA ILE A 90 -3.97 -4.29 1.41
C ILE A 90 -4.81 -3.07 0.97
N GLY A 91 -5.36 -2.28 1.90
CA GLY A 91 -6.06 -1.03 1.58
C GLY A 91 -5.14 0.02 0.93
N CYS A 92 -3.83 -0.03 1.23
CA CYS A 92 -2.83 0.78 0.54
C CYS A 92 -2.07 -0.03 -0.51
N HIS A 93 -1.72 -1.29 -0.24
CA HIS A 93 -0.82 -2.08 -1.08
C HIS A 93 -1.52 -2.83 -2.22
N GLY A 94 -2.84 -3.06 -2.16
CA GLY A 94 -3.58 -3.94 -3.05
C GLY A 94 -4.11 -3.33 -4.33
N GLY A 95 -3.67 -2.14 -4.71
CA GLY A 95 -4.17 -1.47 -5.91
C GLY A 95 -5.54 -0.82 -5.77
N THR A 96 -6.01 -0.29 -6.90
CA THR A 96 -7.23 0.53 -7.00
C THR A 96 -8.46 -0.23 -7.49
N ASN A 97 -8.27 -1.45 -7.98
CA ASN A 97 -9.31 -2.28 -8.56
C ASN A 97 -8.98 -3.77 -8.42
N LEU A 98 -9.96 -4.64 -8.72
CA LEU A 98 -9.81 -6.08 -8.55
C LEU A 98 -8.67 -6.67 -9.40
N SER A 99 -8.47 -6.20 -10.63
CA SER A 99 -7.38 -6.71 -11.47
C SER A 99 -6.00 -6.38 -10.90
N GLU A 100 -5.81 -5.14 -10.43
CA GLU A 100 -4.57 -4.74 -9.75
C GLU A 100 -4.39 -5.53 -8.45
N ARG A 101 -5.47 -5.71 -7.66
CA ARG A 101 -5.40 -6.50 -6.42
C ARG A 101 -4.99 -7.94 -6.67
N VAL A 102 -5.56 -8.59 -7.68
CA VAL A 102 -5.16 -9.94 -8.07
C VAL A 102 -3.70 -9.95 -8.56
N ALA A 103 -3.27 -8.97 -9.35
CA ALA A 103 -1.89 -8.86 -9.80
C ALA A 103 -0.92 -8.71 -8.61
N THR A 104 -1.19 -7.81 -7.67
CA THR A 104 -0.42 -7.63 -6.44
C THR A 104 -0.38 -8.90 -5.60
N MET A 105 -1.52 -9.59 -5.42
CA MET A 105 -1.59 -10.87 -4.70
C MET A 105 -0.65 -11.91 -5.32
N PHE A 106 -0.57 -11.97 -6.64
CA PHE A 106 0.36 -12.88 -7.32
C PHE A 106 1.81 -12.40 -7.21
N GLU A 107 2.08 -11.14 -7.54
CA GLU A 107 3.43 -10.57 -7.65
C GLU A 107 4.14 -10.42 -6.31
N LEU A 108 3.43 -9.94 -5.29
CA LEU A 108 3.96 -9.78 -3.94
C LEU A 108 3.63 -11.00 -3.09
N GLY A 109 2.35 -11.39 -3.00
CA GLY A 109 1.92 -12.47 -2.12
C GLY A 109 2.49 -13.84 -2.49
N ALA A 110 2.17 -14.34 -3.69
CA ALA A 110 2.54 -15.69 -4.10
C ALA A 110 4.05 -15.82 -4.36
N LEU A 111 4.67 -14.87 -5.07
CA LEU A 111 6.10 -14.94 -5.36
C LEU A 111 6.98 -14.76 -4.12
N ASP A 112 6.65 -13.83 -3.21
CA ASP A 112 7.47 -13.67 -1.99
C ASP A 112 7.27 -14.86 -1.03
N THR A 113 6.07 -15.46 -0.99
CA THR A 113 5.87 -16.73 -0.27
C THR A 113 6.76 -17.84 -0.84
N LEU A 114 6.85 -17.96 -2.17
CA LEU A 114 7.72 -18.96 -2.81
C LEU A 114 9.20 -18.69 -2.51
N LYS A 115 9.66 -17.45 -2.59
CA LYS A 115 11.03 -17.06 -2.20
C LYS A 115 11.30 -17.40 -0.74
N PHE A 116 10.39 -17.06 0.17
CA PHE A 116 10.51 -17.35 1.59
C PHE A 116 10.61 -18.86 1.86
N VAL A 117 9.72 -19.67 1.27
CA VAL A 117 9.74 -21.13 1.40
C VAL A 117 11.00 -21.74 0.80
N ALA A 118 11.48 -21.19 -0.32
CA ALA A 118 12.73 -21.61 -0.96
C ALA A 118 13.99 -21.12 -0.23
N GLN A 119 13.85 -20.30 0.82
CA GLN A 119 14.94 -19.59 1.49
C GLN A 119 15.79 -18.74 0.53
N ASP A 120 15.17 -18.26 -0.53
CA ASP A 120 15.80 -17.41 -1.54
C ASP A 120 15.55 -15.93 -1.19
N ASP A 121 16.62 -15.16 -1.16
CA ASP A 121 16.60 -13.70 -1.03
C ASP A 121 15.83 -13.10 0.17
N ILE A 122 15.86 -13.77 1.34
CA ILE A 122 15.27 -13.24 2.59
C ILE A 122 16.21 -12.19 3.22
N ARG A 123 16.35 -11.01 2.60
CA ARG A 123 17.22 -9.92 3.12
C ARG A 123 16.47 -8.99 4.07
N GLN A 124 17.17 -8.58 5.13
CA GLN A 124 16.75 -7.51 6.03
C GLN A 124 17.62 -6.27 5.80
N PRO A 125 17.07 -5.05 5.72
CA PRO A 125 15.62 -4.75 5.67
C PRO A 125 15.00 -5.20 4.34
N ALA A 126 13.72 -5.59 4.37
CA ALA A 126 12.98 -5.87 3.13
C ALA A 126 12.72 -4.54 2.41
N THR A 127 13.55 -4.19 1.42
CA THR A 127 13.31 -2.97 0.65
C THR A 127 12.04 -3.16 -0.17
N LEU A 128 11.06 -2.26 -0.03
CA LEU A 128 9.95 -2.14 -0.98
C LEU A 128 10.53 -1.93 -2.38
N THR A 129 10.52 -2.98 -3.21
CA THR A 129 11.01 -2.92 -4.59
C THR A 129 10.05 -2.17 -5.51
N HIS A 130 8.82 -1.93 -5.03
CA HIS A 130 7.74 -1.26 -5.75
C HIS A 130 7.17 -0.14 -4.88
N PRO A 131 7.61 1.12 -5.07
CA PRO A 131 6.98 2.27 -4.44
C PRO A 131 5.49 2.33 -4.77
N LEU A 132 4.66 2.75 -3.81
CA LEU A 132 3.22 2.89 -4.01
C LEU A 132 2.94 3.99 -5.06
N PRO A 133 2.17 3.68 -6.12
CA PRO A 133 1.73 4.69 -7.07
C PRO A 133 0.81 5.73 -6.43
N ASN A 134 0.83 6.97 -6.92
CA ASN A 134 -0.05 8.04 -6.43
C ASN A 134 -1.53 7.68 -6.51
N THR A 135 -1.92 6.91 -7.54
CA THR A 135 -3.30 6.45 -7.72
C THR A 135 -3.83 5.69 -6.51
N PHE A 136 -2.96 5.02 -5.74
CA PHE A 136 -3.37 4.27 -4.56
C PHE A 136 -3.76 5.22 -3.42
N CYS A 137 -3.03 6.33 -3.25
CA CYS A 137 -3.36 7.37 -2.29
C CYS A 137 -4.61 8.17 -2.70
N LEU A 138 -4.76 8.42 -4.01
CA LEU A 138 -5.85 9.23 -4.56
C LEU A 138 -7.22 8.56 -4.44
N GLN A 139 -7.29 7.26 -4.16
CA GLN A 139 -8.55 6.57 -3.81
C GLN A 139 -9.29 7.27 -2.66
N CYS A 140 -8.55 7.89 -1.73
CA CYS A 140 -9.12 8.59 -0.59
C CYS A 140 -8.77 10.09 -0.53
N HIS A 141 -7.67 10.51 -1.17
CA HIS A 141 -7.12 11.87 -1.02
C HIS A 141 -7.31 12.79 -2.24
N THR A 142 -8.17 12.43 -3.20
CA THR A 142 -8.42 13.28 -4.39
C THR A 142 -8.84 14.71 -4.00
N GLU A 143 -9.80 14.85 -3.08
CA GLU A 143 -10.28 16.17 -2.65
C GLU A 143 -9.19 17.00 -1.95
N ASP A 144 -8.32 16.34 -1.16
CA ASP A 144 -7.23 17.00 -0.44
C ASP A 144 -6.20 17.61 -1.39
N VAL A 145 -5.85 16.91 -2.47
CA VAL A 145 -4.84 17.37 -3.45
C VAL A 145 -5.42 18.41 -4.42
N GLU A 146 -6.71 18.33 -4.72
CA GLU A 146 -7.39 19.27 -5.62
C GLU A 146 -7.72 20.60 -4.97
N ARG A 147 -7.83 20.63 -3.64
CA ARG A 147 -8.16 21.82 -2.85
C ARG A 147 -7.25 22.98 -3.23
N LYS A 148 -7.84 24.10 -3.66
CA LYS A 148 -7.10 25.28 -4.08
C LYS A 148 -6.63 26.10 -2.89
N GLY A 149 -5.41 26.64 -2.97
CA GLY A 149 -4.91 27.61 -2.00
C GLY A 149 -3.40 27.63 -1.94
N PHE A 150 -2.85 28.71 -1.36
CA PHE A 150 -1.39 28.82 -1.20
C PHE A 150 -0.84 27.71 -0.31
N ASP A 151 -1.55 27.30 0.74
CA ASP A 151 -1.11 26.20 1.62
C ASP A 151 -1.07 24.82 0.93
N ASN A 152 -1.71 24.69 -0.25
CA ASN A 152 -1.73 23.46 -1.04
C ASN A 152 -1.07 23.63 -2.43
N HIS A 153 -0.27 24.69 -2.59
CA HIS A 153 0.27 25.08 -3.89
C HIS A 153 1.13 24.00 -4.53
N PHE A 154 1.83 23.18 -3.74
CA PHE A 154 2.59 22.04 -4.25
C PHE A 154 1.70 21.11 -5.06
N HIS A 155 0.63 20.58 -4.46
CA HIS A 155 -0.30 19.67 -5.14
C HIS A 155 -0.99 20.34 -6.33
N ASN A 156 -1.39 21.61 -6.17
CA ASN A 156 -2.05 22.36 -7.25
C ASN A 156 -1.14 22.65 -8.46
N LYS A 157 0.17 22.42 -8.34
CA LYS A 157 1.17 22.65 -9.39
C LYS A 157 1.76 21.35 -9.96
N LEU A 158 1.35 20.18 -9.45
CA LEU A 158 1.85 18.89 -9.97
C LEU A 158 1.44 18.65 -11.44
N ASP A 159 0.34 19.25 -11.91
CA ASP A 159 -0.10 19.15 -13.30
C ASP A 159 0.64 20.12 -14.25
N ASP A 160 1.53 20.98 -13.74
CA ASP A 160 2.36 21.82 -14.60
C ASP A 160 3.31 20.92 -15.43
N PRO A 161 3.33 21.01 -16.76
CA PRO A 161 4.21 20.17 -17.60
C PRO A 161 5.71 20.35 -17.29
N LYS A 162 6.07 21.43 -16.61
CA LYS A 162 7.44 21.69 -16.15
C LYS A 162 7.69 21.26 -14.71
N ALA A 163 6.69 20.79 -13.96
CA ALA A 163 6.92 20.28 -12.63
C ALA A 163 7.70 18.95 -12.69
N PRO A 164 8.60 18.67 -11.73
CA PRO A 164 9.16 17.34 -11.59
C PRO A 164 8.05 16.32 -11.24
N ALA A 165 8.23 15.08 -11.70
CA ALA A 165 7.37 13.98 -11.28
C ALA A 165 7.70 13.58 -9.84
N PHE A 166 6.70 13.62 -8.96
CA PHE A 166 6.82 13.20 -7.56
C PHE A 166 5.77 12.16 -7.21
N ALA A 167 6.17 11.20 -6.39
CA ALA A 167 5.26 10.31 -5.70
C ALA A 167 4.74 10.95 -4.40
N CYS A 168 3.54 10.59 -3.96
CA CYS A 168 3.00 11.00 -2.66
C CYS A 168 3.96 10.58 -1.53
N SER A 169 4.55 9.38 -1.66
CA SER A 169 5.51 8.80 -0.71
C SER A 169 6.88 9.49 -0.69
N ASP A 170 7.20 10.35 -1.66
CA ASP A 170 8.44 11.13 -1.62
C ASP A 170 8.43 12.12 -0.46
N CYS A 171 7.26 12.67 -0.13
CA CYS A 171 7.06 13.61 0.98
C CYS A 171 6.34 12.97 2.18
N HIS A 172 5.39 12.06 1.94
CA HIS A 172 4.57 11.39 2.96
C HIS A 172 5.03 9.95 3.17
N GLN A 173 6.05 9.76 4.01
CA GLN A 173 6.57 8.42 4.29
C GLN A 173 5.68 7.70 5.32
N ALA A 174 4.98 6.67 4.85
CA ALA A 174 4.08 5.87 5.70
C ALA A 174 4.84 5.09 6.78
N HIS A 175 5.89 4.38 6.36
CA HIS A 175 6.75 3.56 7.21
C HIS A 175 7.97 4.35 7.69
N ALA A 176 7.72 5.39 8.47
CA ALA A 176 8.77 6.12 9.18
C ALA A 176 8.18 6.82 10.42
N GLU A 177 8.98 6.90 11.48
CA GLU A 177 8.58 7.62 12.69
C GLU A 177 8.42 9.11 12.40
N ALA A 178 7.26 9.68 12.71
CA ALA A 178 6.92 11.08 12.48
C ALA A 178 5.80 11.55 13.42
N ASP A 179 5.73 12.86 13.65
CA ASP A 179 4.77 13.48 14.57
C ASP A 179 3.44 13.84 13.86
N ALA A 180 2.32 13.43 14.45
CA ALA A 180 0.98 13.79 14.00
C ALA A 180 0.74 15.31 13.96
N LEU A 181 1.35 16.09 14.87
CA LEU A 181 1.31 17.56 14.86
C LEU A 181 2.00 18.17 13.64
N GLN A 182 2.99 17.47 13.09
CA GLN A 182 3.66 17.80 11.84
C GLN A 182 2.99 17.14 10.63
N LYS A 183 1.80 16.55 10.81
CA LYS A 183 1.07 15.79 9.78
C LYS A 183 1.91 14.66 9.19
N PHE A 184 2.78 14.07 10.00
CA PHE A 184 3.71 13.01 9.61
C PHE A 184 4.67 13.39 8.47
N ILE A 185 4.91 14.68 8.25
CA ILE A 185 5.84 15.16 7.23
C ILE A 185 7.26 15.14 7.80
N LEU A 186 8.12 14.34 7.18
CA LEU A 186 9.55 14.34 7.49
C LEU A 186 10.23 15.46 6.72
N ARG A 187 10.66 16.52 7.41
CA ARG A 187 11.26 17.70 6.75
C ARG A 187 12.45 17.34 5.86
N GLY A 188 13.36 16.50 6.37
CA GLY A 188 14.52 16.03 5.60
C GLY A 188 14.16 15.21 4.36
N LYS A 189 12.91 14.77 4.24
CA LYS A 189 12.37 14.06 3.07
C LYS A 189 11.42 14.89 2.23
N ALA A 190 10.85 16.01 2.70
CA ALA A 190 9.91 16.81 1.92
C ALA A 190 10.57 18.07 1.32
N PHE A 191 11.46 18.71 2.07
CA PHE A 191 12.10 19.95 1.65
C PHE A 191 13.03 19.80 0.44
N PRO A 192 13.77 18.70 0.25
CA PRO A 192 14.50 18.48 -0.99
C PRO A 192 13.62 18.54 -2.25
N GLN A 193 12.38 18.07 -2.17
CA GLN A 193 11.40 18.02 -3.25
C GLN A 193 10.82 19.40 -3.48
N CYS A 194 10.55 20.16 -2.40
CA CYS A 194 10.20 21.57 -2.50
C CYS A 194 11.30 22.35 -3.24
N ASN A 195 12.57 22.15 -2.86
CA ASN A 195 13.70 22.81 -3.49
C ASN A 195 13.86 22.39 -4.97
N ALA A 196 13.73 21.11 -5.29
CA ALA A 196 13.80 20.62 -6.67
C ALA A 196 12.68 21.21 -7.55
N CYS A 197 11.45 21.24 -7.04
CA CYS A 197 10.31 21.85 -7.72
C CYS A 197 10.52 23.36 -7.93
N HIS A 198 10.93 24.09 -6.88
CA HIS A 198 11.17 25.52 -6.95
C HIS A 198 12.35 25.88 -7.86
N GLN A 199 13.39 25.05 -7.92
CA GLN A 199 14.49 25.24 -8.87
C GLN A 199 14.01 25.15 -10.32
N GLN A 200 13.05 24.28 -10.59
CA GLN A 200 12.52 24.08 -11.94
C GLN A 200 11.44 25.10 -12.33
N LEU A 201 10.62 25.54 -11.38
CA LEU A 201 9.49 26.44 -11.60
C LEU A 201 9.75 27.91 -11.23
N GLY A 202 10.93 28.23 -10.69
CA GLY A 202 11.31 29.61 -10.32
C GLY A 202 10.76 30.08 -8.96
N GLY A 203 10.67 29.18 -7.98
CA GLY A 203 10.28 29.48 -6.60
C GLY A 203 11.46 29.77 -5.65
N PRO A 204 11.18 30.05 -4.37
CA PRO A 204 12.21 30.24 -3.34
C PRO A 204 13.08 28.98 -3.14
N LEU A 205 14.38 29.15 -2.98
CA LEU A 205 15.34 28.06 -2.79
C LEU A 205 15.86 27.99 -1.35
N ASN A 206 16.52 26.88 -1.01
CA ASN A 206 17.12 26.62 0.31
C ASN A 206 16.10 26.58 1.45
N LEU A 207 14.93 26.02 1.17
CA LEU A 207 13.90 25.77 2.16
C LEU A 207 14.41 24.76 3.21
N GLN A 208 14.06 24.95 4.49
CA GLN A 208 14.41 24.09 5.65
C GLN A 208 13.26 23.91 6.65
#